data_AF-A0A7M1AXZ5-F1
#
_entry.id   AF-A0A7M1AXZ5-F1
#
_cell.length_a   1.000
_cell.length_b   1.000
_cell.length_c   1.000
_cell.angle_alpha   90.00
_cell.angle_beta   90.00
_cell.angle_gamma   90.00
#
_symmetry.space_group_name_H-M   'P 1'
#
loop_
_entity.id
_entity.type
_entity.pdbx_description
1 polymer ?
#
loop_
_entity_poly.entity_id
_entity_poly.type
_entity_poly.pdbx_seq_one_letter_code
_entity_poly.pdbx_strand_id
1 'polypeptide(L)'
;MVRKLLLKLLWLYQKFFTLIGYGSCRYYPTCSEYARINFENNSLLSAFYNSLTRILRCNQLFDGGIDYPVLDKLELKPSKIELDSIKYWLVPKKKNRYHIIKNFSYKG
;
A
#
# COMPACT_ATOMS: atom_id res chain seq x y z
N MET A 1 0.91 4.19 -18.03
CA MET A 1 2.27 3.67 -18.25
C MET A 1 3.18 3.83 -17.02
N VAL A 2 3.37 5.05 -16.51
CA VAL A 2 4.21 5.37 -15.33
C VAL A 2 3.89 4.52 -14.09
N ARG A 3 2.60 4.35 -13.76
CA ARG A 3 2.17 3.53 -12.62
C ARG A 3 2.68 2.09 -12.68
N LYS A 4 2.59 1.44 -13.85
CA LYS A 4 3.03 0.05 -14.03
C LYS A 4 4.55 -0.07 -13.86
N LEU A 5 5.31 0.92 -14.33
CA LEU A 5 6.76 0.99 -14.15
C LEU A 5 7.13 1.09 -12.67
N LEU A 6 6.51 2.02 -11.94
CA LEU A 6 6.74 2.19 -10.50
C LEU A 6 6.42 0.92 -9.72
N LEU A 7 5.27 0.29 -9.99
CA LEU A 7 4.89 -0.98 -9.36
C LEU A 7 5.88 -2.11 -9.68
N LYS A 8 6.42 -2.16 -10.90
CA LYS A 8 7.45 -3.14 -11.29
C LYS A 8 8.76 -2.90 -10.53
N LEU A 9 9.18 -1.64 -10.37
CA LEU A 9 10.35 -1.28 -9.57
C LEU A 9 10.16 -1.63 -8.10
N LEU A 10 8.99 -1.35 -7.53
CA LEU A 10 8.63 -1.73 -6.16
C LEU A 10 8.64 -3.25 -5.96
N TRP A 11 8.10 -4.00 -6.91
CA TRP A 11 8.12 -5.47 -6.87
C TRP A 11 9.56 -6.01 -6.92
N LEU A 12 10.39 -5.43 -7.79
CA LEU A 12 11.80 -5.78 -7.91
C LEU A 12 12.55 -5.51 -6.60
N TYR A 13 12.33 -4.32 -6.02
CA TYR A 13 12.87 -3.95 -4.71
C TYR A 13 12.41 -4.91 -3.61
N GLN A 14 11.11 -5.21 -3.51
CA GLN A 14 10.58 -6.14 -2.52
C GLN A 14 11.27 -7.52 -2.61
N LYS A 15 11.46 -8.04 -3.83
CA LYS A 15 12.10 -9.34 -4.06
C LYS A 15 13.60 -9.36 -3.71
N PHE A 16 14.34 -8.33 -4.10
CA PHE A 16 15.78 -8.25 -3.81
C PHE A 16 16.07 -7.90 -2.35
N PHE A 17 15.28 -7.02 -1.74
CA PHE A 17 15.51 -6.61 -0.36
C PHE A 17 15.24 -7.75 0.63
N THR A 18 14.25 -8.61 0.36
CA THR A 18 14.01 -9.82 1.17
C THR A 18 15.16 -10.83 1.12
N LEU A 19 16.01 -10.80 0.08
CA LEU A 19 17.19 -11.67 -0.02
C LEU A 19 18.38 -11.16 0.78
N ILE A 20 18.45 -9.84 1.06
CA ILE A 20 19.66 -9.17 1.56
C ILE A 20 19.49 -8.64 2.99
N GLY A 21 18.25 -8.35 3.44
CA GLY A 21 18.02 -7.69 4.72
C GLY A 21 16.97 -8.37 5.60
N TYR A 22 17.22 -8.38 6.91
CA TYR A 22 16.17 -8.59 7.91
C TYR A 22 15.24 -7.36 7.91
N GLY A 23 13.93 -7.59 7.85
CA GLY A 23 12.93 -6.53 7.73
C GLY A 23 12.97 -5.57 8.92
N SER A 24 13.53 -4.36 8.71
CA SER A 24 13.69 -3.32 9.74
C SER A 24 12.54 -2.30 9.79
N CYS A 25 11.50 -2.46 8.95
CA CYS A 25 10.40 -1.50 8.94
C CYS A 25 9.61 -1.61 10.26
N ARG A 26 9.49 -0.50 10.99
CA ARG A 26 8.79 -0.44 12.29
C ARG A 26 7.26 -0.42 12.16
N TYR A 27 6.75 -0.34 10.93
CA TYR A 27 5.32 -0.29 10.66
C TYR A 27 4.83 -1.57 9.98
N TYR A 28 3.57 -1.92 10.26
CA TYR A 28 2.81 -2.94 9.55
C TYR A 28 1.64 -2.31 8.76
N PRO A 29 1.45 -2.62 7.47
CA PRO A 29 2.36 -3.38 6.61
C PRO A 29 3.70 -2.65 6.42
N THR A 30 4.69 -3.37 5.88
CA THR A 30 6.03 -2.82 5.64
C THR A 30 5.98 -1.60 4.73
N CYS A 31 7.01 -0.77 4.78
CA CYS A 31 7.09 0.51 4.11
C CYS A 31 6.97 0.35 2.57
N SER A 32 7.56 -0.71 2.01
CA SER A 32 7.44 -1.06 0.60
C SER A 32 6.05 -1.57 0.23
N GLU A 33 5.41 -2.38 1.09
CA GLU A 33 4.04 -2.86 0.85
C GLU A 33 3.01 -1.72 0.99
N TYR A 34 3.19 -0.84 1.97
CA TYR A 34 2.42 0.39 2.11
C TYR A 34 2.50 1.25 0.85
N ALA A 35 3.71 1.43 0.31
CA ALA A 35 3.91 2.16 -0.93
C ALA A 35 3.22 1.45 -2.11
N ARG A 36 3.35 0.12 -2.23
CA ARG A 36 2.69 -0.67 -3.28
C ARG A 36 1.17 -0.47 -3.25
N ILE A 37 0.54 -0.61 -2.09
CA ILE A 37 -0.91 -0.43 -1.92
C ILE A 37 -1.33 1.00 -2.28
N ASN A 38 -0.56 2.02 -1.87
CA ASN A 38 -0.83 3.41 -2.22
C ASN A 38 -0.73 3.67 -3.72
N PHE A 39 0.35 3.22 -4.37
CA PHE A 39 0.50 3.37 -5.82
C PHE A 39 -0.55 2.57 -6.60
N GLU A 40 -1.10 1.48 -6.04
CA GLU A 40 -2.17 0.67 -6.63
C GLU A 40 -3.59 1.21 -6.44
N ASN A 41 -3.84 2.12 -5.50
CA ASN A 41 -5.21 2.58 -5.19
C ASN A 41 -5.39 4.10 -5.17
N ASN A 42 -4.33 4.88 -4.92
CA ASN A 42 -4.38 6.34 -4.88
C ASN A 42 -3.74 6.97 -6.13
N SER A 43 -3.88 8.30 -6.25
CA SER A 43 -3.20 9.08 -7.28
C SER A 43 -1.68 9.06 -7.08
N LEU A 44 -0.90 9.20 -8.16
CA LEU A 44 0.57 9.08 -8.09
C LEU A 44 1.21 10.06 -7.09
N LEU A 45 0.72 11.31 -7.07
CA LEU A 45 1.24 12.35 -6.16
C LEU A 45 0.91 12.04 -4.69
N SER A 46 -0.34 11.67 -4.40
CA SER A 46 -0.74 11.27 -3.04
C SER A 46 0.02 10.03 -2.59
N ALA A 47 0.15 9.04 -3.46
CA ALA A 47 0.89 7.81 -3.18
C ALA A 47 2.36 8.09 -2.87
N PHE A 48 3.02 8.96 -3.65
CA PHE A 48 4.41 9.34 -3.41
C PHE A 48 4.57 10.09 -2.08
N TYR A 49 3.74 11.10 -1.83
CA TYR A 49 3.76 11.88 -0.58
C TYR A 49 3.56 11.00 0.66
N ASN A 50 2.52 10.16 0.67
CA ASN A 50 2.23 9.26 1.78
C ASN A 50 3.34 8.22 1.99
N SER A 51 3.91 7.69 0.91
CA SER A 51 5.00 6.70 1.01
C SER A 51 6.29 7.33 1.53
N LEU A 52 6.66 8.51 1.01
CA LEU A 52 7.86 9.23 1.41
C LEU A 52 7.79 9.66 2.87
N THR A 53 6.67 10.26 3.29
CA THR A 53 6.45 10.65 4.69
C THR A 53 6.53 9.46 5.64
N ARG A 54 6.02 8.29 5.25
CA ARG A 54 6.14 7.07 6.06
C ARG A 54 7.57 6.56 6.14
N ILE A 55 8.34 6.57 5.04
CA ILE A 55 9.75 6.18 5.05
C ILE A 55 10.55 7.10 5.99
N LEU A 56 10.33 8.41 5.91
CA LEU A 56 10.99 9.37 6.80
C LEU A 56 10.66 9.13 8.28
N ARG A 57 9.44 8.69 8.59
CA ARG A 57 9.01 8.32 9.94
C ARG A 57 9.40 6.91 10.35
N CYS A 58 9.94 6.08 9.45
CA CYS A 58 10.30 4.70 9.75
C CYS A 58 11.72 4.60 10.30
N ASN A 59 11.91 5.15 11.50
CA ASN A 59 13.18 5.09 12.23
C ASN A 59 12.91 5.08 13.74
N GLN A 60 13.97 5.04 14.55
CA GLN A 60 13.88 4.89 16.00
C GLN A 60 13.20 6.07 16.73
N LEU A 61 13.19 7.26 16.11
CA LEU A 61 12.68 8.52 16.67
C LEU A 61 11.15 8.64 16.66
N PHE A 62 10.45 7.72 15.98
CA PHE A 62 8.99 7.71 15.91
C PHE A 62 8.45 6.35 16.32
N ASP A 63 7.29 6.37 16.95
CA ASP A 63 6.55 5.14 17.26
C ASP A 63 6.17 4.41 15.98
N GLY A 64 6.47 3.11 15.96
CA GLY A 64 6.02 2.19 14.93
C GLY A 64 4.57 1.75 15.15
N GLY A 65 4.16 0.70 14.46
CA GLY A 65 2.86 0.06 14.70
C GLY A 65 2.06 -0.21 13.44
N ILE A 66 0.76 -0.46 13.61
CA ILE A 66 -0.15 -0.82 12.53
C ILE A 66 -0.73 0.45 11.91
N ASP A 67 -0.36 0.72 10.66
CA ASP A 67 -0.87 1.87 9.91
C ASP A 67 -1.11 1.46 8.46
N TYR A 68 -2.37 1.31 8.07
CA TYR A 68 -2.76 0.96 6.71
C TYR A 68 -3.02 2.21 5.87
N PRO A 69 -2.64 2.19 4.57
CA PRO A 69 -2.88 3.31 3.68
C PRO A 69 -4.38 3.61 3.58
N VAL A 70 -4.68 4.89 3.38
CA VAL A 70 -6.04 5.40 3.31
C VAL A 70 -6.35 5.74 1.86
N LEU A 71 -7.51 5.31 1.40
CA LEU A 71 -8.06 5.67 0.11
C LEU A 71 -8.60 7.10 0.17
N ASP A 72 -8.13 7.94 -0.75
CA ASP A 72 -8.52 9.35 -0.82
C ASP A 72 -9.83 9.56 -1.59
N LYS A 73 -10.09 8.73 -2.61
CA LYS A 73 -11.33 8.78 -3.40
C LYS A 73 -11.72 7.36 -3.83
N LEU A 74 -12.98 6.98 -3.58
CA LEU A 74 -13.57 5.81 -4.21
C LEU A 74 -13.83 6.15 -5.68
N GLU A 75 -13.08 5.55 -6.60
CA GLU A 75 -13.52 5.48 -7.99
C GLU A 75 -14.61 4.42 -8.11
N LEU A 76 -15.75 4.80 -8.68
CA LEU A 76 -16.97 4.00 -8.68
C LEU A 76 -16.82 2.72 -9.53
N LYS A 77 -17.48 1.69 -8.99
CA LYS A 77 -17.56 0.28 -9.43
C LYS A 77 -17.34 0.04 -10.93
N PRO A 78 -16.55 -0.99 -11.30
CA PRO A 78 -16.62 -1.52 -12.65
C PRO A 78 -18.04 -2.07 -12.90
N SER A 79 -18.56 -1.86 -14.11
CA SER A 79 -19.93 -2.23 -14.52
C SER A 79 -20.18 -3.74 -14.57
N LYS A 80 -19.10 -4.54 -14.60
CA LYS A 80 -19.12 -5.99 -14.38
C LYS A 80 -18.01 -6.33 -13.40
N ILE A 81 -18.36 -7.02 -12.32
CA ILE A 81 -17.40 -7.56 -11.36
C ILE A 81 -17.41 -9.08 -11.53
N GLU A 82 -16.40 -9.62 -12.20
CA GLU A 82 -16.09 -11.05 -12.10
C GLU A 82 -15.27 -11.24 -10.82
N LEU A 83 -15.93 -11.78 -9.78
CA LEU A 83 -15.38 -11.94 -8.43
C LEU A 83 -14.54 -13.23 -8.33
N ASP A 84 -13.44 -13.30 -9.08
CA ASP A 84 -12.52 -14.45 -8.96
C ASP A 84 -11.72 -14.40 -7.66
N SER A 85 -11.38 -13.20 -7.18
CA SER A 85 -10.74 -13.01 -5.86
C SER A 85 -10.80 -11.57 -5.35
N ILE A 86 -11.00 -11.41 -4.04
CA ILE A 86 -10.98 -10.10 -3.37
C ILE A 86 -9.54 -9.77 -3.00
N LYS A 87 -8.94 -8.73 -3.60
CA LYS A 87 -7.56 -8.31 -3.30
C LYS A 87 -7.43 -7.44 -2.04
N TYR A 88 -8.35 -6.49 -1.85
CA TYR A 88 -8.34 -5.53 -0.75
C TYR A 88 -9.71 -5.42 -0.09
N TRP A 89 -9.71 -5.31 1.25
CA TRP A 89 -10.85 -4.93 2.07
C TRP A 89 -10.80 -3.43 2.35
N LEU A 90 -11.95 -2.77 2.24
CA LEU A 90 -12.09 -1.35 2.54
C LEU A 90 -12.80 -1.17 3.88
N VAL A 91 -12.10 -0.63 4.88
CA VAL A 91 -12.67 -0.36 6.21
C VAL A 91 -13.01 1.12 6.31
N PRO A 92 -14.27 1.49 6.55
CA PRO A 92 -14.69 2.89 6.59
C PRO A 92 -14.00 3.66 7.71
N LYS A 93 -13.57 4.88 7.38
CA LYS A 93 -13.08 5.91 8.30
C LYS A 93 -14.01 7.13 8.23
N LYS A 94 -13.90 8.03 9.20
CA LYS A 94 -14.61 9.33 9.19
C LYS A 94 -14.34 10.08 7.87
N LYS A 95 -15.35 10.81 7.37
CA LYS A 95 -15.29 11.70 6.18
C LYS A 95 -15.02 10.99 4.83
N ASN A 96 -15.72 9.89 4.53
CA ASN A 96 -15.64 9.20 3.23
C ASN A 96 -14.24 8.70 2.83
N ARG A 97 -13.41 8.38 3.83
CA ARG A 97 -12.08 7.78 3.65
C ARG A 97 -12.13 6.31 4.05
N TYR A 98 -11.30 5.47 3.44
CA TYR A 98 -11.31 4.03 3.71
C TYR A 98 -9.89 3.53 3.95
N HIS A 99 -9.67 2.76 5.02
CA HIS A 99 -8.43 2.01 5.16
C HIS A 99 -8.42 0.85 4.17
N ILE A 100 -7.30 0.66 3.49
CA ILE A 100 -7.11 -0.41 2.51
C ILE A 100 -6.32 -1.53 3.17
N ILE A 101 -6.99 -2.65 3.46
CA ILE A 101 -6.39 -3.82 4.09
C ILE A 101 -6.23 -4.92 3.03
N LYS A 102 -5.02 -5.44 2.86
CA LYS A 102 -4.78 -6.56 1.94
C LYS A 102 -5.51 -7.81 2.42
N ASN A 103 -6.20 -8.49 1.51
CA ASN A 103 -6.82 -9.76 1.82
C ASN A 103 -5.74 -10.84 1.96
N PHE A 104 -5.73 -11.54 3.09
CA PHE A 104 -4.79 -12.65 3.35
C PHE A 104 -5.07 -13.87 2.47
N SER A 105 -6.32 -14.06 2.03
CA SER A 105 -6.69 -15.15 1.11
C SER A 105 -6.26 -14.90 -0.34
N TYR A 106 -5.85 -13.67 -0.67
CA TYR A 106 -5.42 -13.31 -2.02
C TYR A 106 -3.97 -13.76 -2.27
N LYS A 107 -3.81 -14.85 -3.02
CA LYS A 107 -2.53 -15.36 -3.52
C LYS A 107 -2.28 -14.84 -4.94
N GLY A 108 -2.22 -13.52 -5.11
CA GLY A 108 -1.85 -12.90 -6.38
C GLY A 108 -0.36 -12.70 -6.54
#